data_AF-A0A537GGX7-F1
#
_entry.id   AF-A0A537GGX7-F1
#
_cell.length_a   1.000
_cell.length_b   1.000
_cell.length_c   1.000
_cell.angle_alpha   90.00
_cell.angle_beta   90.00
_cell.angle_gamma   90.00
#
_symmetry.space_group_name_H-M   'P 1'
#
loop_
_entity.id
_entity.type
_entity.pdbx_description
1 polymer ?
#
loop_
_entity_poly.entity_id
_entity_poly.type
_entity_poly.pdbx_seq_one_letter_code
_entity_poly.pdbx_strand_id
1 'polypeptide(L)' 'MSLPKPGDNVKVTLMSGETIEGVVEWIDGGGAWVKGAQKSRWVPLEAFQPPLQADDSKDDE' A
#
# COMPACT_ATOMS: atom_id res chain seq x y z
N MET A 1 2.24 5.57 11.71
CA MET A 1 2.23 5.77 10.24
C MET A 1 0.83 6.18 9.82
N SER A 2 0.69 7.11 8.90
CA SER A 2 -0.63 7.56 8.43
C SER A 2 -1.09 6.68 7.28
N LEU A 3 -2.30 6.15 7.38
CA LEU A 3 -2.97 5.52 6.24
C LEU A 3 -3.15 6.56 5.12
N PRO A 4 -3.19 6.14 3.85
CA PRO A 4 -3.49 7.06 2.76
C PRO A 4 -4.91 7.62 2.93
N LYS A 5 -5.21 8.71 2.23
CA LYS A 5 -6.53 9.35 2.22
C LYS A 5 -7.01 9.53 0.77
N PRO A 6 -8.32 9.70 0.53
CA PRO A 6 -8.82 10.01 -0.80
C PRO A 6 -8.11 11.24 -1.39
N GLY A 7 -7.63 11.10 -2.63
CA GLY A 7 -6.84 12.10 -3.34
C GLY A 7 -5.32 11.91 -3.25
N ASP A 8 -4.81 11.04 -2.39
CA ASP A 8 -3.37 10.77 -2.32
C ASP A 8 -2.89 9.90 -3.49
N ASN A 9 -1.73 10.25 -4.03
CA ASN A 9 -0.98 9.39 -4.92
C ASN A 9 -0.23 8.33 -4.12
N VAL A 10 -0.45 7.07 -4.47
CA VAL A 10 0.08 5.90 -3.77
C VAL A 10 0.78 4.99 -4.76
N LYS A 11 1.89 4.39 -4.32
CA LYS A 11 2.58 3.33 -5.03
C LYS A 11 2.70 2.14 -4.08
N VAL A 12 1.95 1.09 -4.38
CA VAL A 12 1.81 -0.08 -3.52
C VAL A 12 2.33 -1.30 -4.24
N THR A 13 3.25 -2.02 -3.59
CA THR A 13 3.70 -3.34 -4.05
C THR A 13 2.89 -4.40 -3.34
N LEU A 14 2.07 -5.13 -4.08
CA LEU A 14 1.28 -6.25 -3.55
C LEU A 14 2.19 -7.43 -3.22
N MET A 15 1.72 -8.35 -2.36
CA MET A 15 2.45 -9.58 -2.04
C MET A 15 2.76 -10.47 -3.26
N SER A 16 2.01 -10.31 -4.35
CA SER A 16 2.28 -10.97 -5.64
C SER A 16 3.50 -10.39 -6.38
N GLY A 17 4.11 -9.31 -5.89
CA GLY A 17 5.16 -8.54 -6.57
C GLY A 17 4.63 -7.52 -7.58
N GLU A 18 3.32 -7.47 -7.83
CA GLU A 18 2.71 -6.45 -8.69
C GLU A 18 2.77 -5.08 -8.00
N THR A 19 3.29 -4.06 -8.69
CA THR A 19 3.23 -2.68 -8.21
C THR A 19 2.08 -1.93 -8.86
N ILE A 20 1.22 -1.36 -8.04
CA ILE A 20 0.12 -0.49 -8.47
C ILE A 20 0.48 0.94 -8.09
N GLU A 21 0.47 1.82 -9.07
CA GLU A 21 0.64 3.27 -8.89
C GLU A 21 -0.65 3.97 -9.33
N GLY A 22 -1.20 4.81 -8.46
CA GLY A 22 -2.49 5.44 -8.70
C GLY A 22 -2.89 6.44 -7.63
N VAL A 23 -4.12 6.94 -7.74
CA VAL A 23 -4.72 7.85 -6.75
C VAL A 23 -5.76 7.08 -5.94
N VAL A 24 -5.78 7.27 -4.63
CA VAL A 24 -6.85 6.72 -3.78
C VAL A 24 -8.14 7.49 -4.08
N GLU A 25 -9.15 6.79 -4.59
CA GLU A 25 -10.44 7.41 -4.92
C GLU A 25 -11.33 7.48 -3.67
N TRP A 26 -11.40 6.39 -2.90
CA TRP A 26 -12.12 6.30 -1.64
C TRP A 26 -11.56 5.16 -0.77
N ILE A 27 -11.90 5.20 0.51
CA ILE A 27 -11.47 4.24 1.53
C ILE A 27 -12.71 3.74 2.24
N ASP A 28 -12.80 2.42 2.42
CA ASP A 28 -13.87 1.80 3.19
C ASP A 28 -13.32 0.63 4.00
N GLY A 29 -13.63 0.63 5.30
CA GLY A 29 -13.17 -0.37 6.24
C GLY A 29 -11.66 -0.63 6.18
N GLY A 30 -11.28 -1.84 5.76
CA GLY A 30 -9.91 -2.35 5.73
C GLY A 30 -9.17 -2.19 4.39
N GLY A 31 -9.70 -1.41 3.45
CA GLY A 31 -9.05 -1.21 2.16
C GLY A 31 -9.35 0.14 1.52
N ALA A 32 -8.64 0.39 0.41
CA ALA A 32 -8.76 1.60 -0.39
C ALA A 32 -8.93 1.24 -1.86
N TRP A 33 -9.83 1.95 -2.54
CA TRP A 33 -9.98 1.84 -3.98
C TRP A 33 -8.95 2.74 -4.66
N VAL A 34 -7.97 2.13 -5.34
CA VAL A 34 -6.90 2.86 -6.02
C VAL A 34 -7.20 2.90 -7.51
N LYS A 35 -7.31 4.11 -8.05
CA LYS A 35 -7.43 4.38 -9.48
C LYS A 35 -6.04 4.44 -10.09
N GLY A 36 -5.59 3.32 -10.64
CA GLY A 36 -4.32 3.23 -11.35
C GLY A 36 -4.40 3.76 -12.79
N ALA A 37 -3.23 4.00 -13.39
CA ALA A 37 -3.13 4.54 -14.75
C ALA A 37 -3.77 3.63 -15.82
N GLN A 38 -3.67 2.30 -15.66
CA GLN A 38 -4.24 1.32 -16.60
C GLN A 38 -5.48 0.62 -16.06
N LYS A 39 -5.55 0.36 -14.74
CA LYS A 39 -6.66 -0.33 -14.09
C LYS A 39 -6.87 0.21 -12.69
N SER A 40 -8.13 0.26 -12.26
CA SER A 40 -8.48 0.52 -10.86
C SER A 40 -8.60 -0.80 -10.09
N ARG A 41 -8.21 -0.81 -8.82
CA ARG A 41 -8.14 -2.02 -8.01
C ARG A 41 -8.37 -1.70 -6.53
N TRP A 42 -9.05 -2.60 -5.83
CA TRP A 42 -9.11 -2.59 -4.37
C TRP A 42 -7.77 -3.04 -3.78
N VAL A 43 -7.21 -2.22 -2.88
CA VAL A 43 -5.93 -2.48 -2.22
C VAL A 43 -6.16 -2.52 -0.71
N PRO A 44 -5.80 -3.62 -0.02
CA PRO A 44 -5.92 -3.71 1.44
C PRO A 44 -4.98 -2.71 2.13
N LEU A 45 -5.40 -2.16 3.27
CA LEU A 45 -4.62 -1.14 3.99
C LEU A 45 -3.22 -1.62 4.39
N GLU A 46 -3.08 -2.92 4.64
CA GLU A 46 -1.80 -3.59 4.94
C GLU A 46 -0.78 -3.46 3.81
N ALA A 47 -1.23 -3.39 2.54
CA ALA A 47 -0.33 -3.24 1.41
C ALA A 47 0.24 -1.82 1.28
N PHE A 48 -0.37 -0.82 1.94
CA PHE A 48 0.18 0.53 2.03
C PHE A 48 1.25 0.64 3.11
N GLN A 49 1.40 -0.37 3.95
CA GLN A 49 2.53 -0.43 4.85
C GLN A 49 3.78 -0.71 4.02
N PRO A 50 4.92 -0.05 4.31
CA PRO A 50 6.17 -0.47 3.73
C PRO A 50 6.35 -1.97 4.01
N PRO A 51 6.98 -2.74 3.11
CA PRO A 51 7.34 -4.11 3.45
C PRO A 51 8.02 -4.05 4.80
N LEU A 52 7.52 -4.82 5.77
CA LEU A 52 8.23 -5.05 7.02
C LEU A 52 9.62 -5.42 6.57
N GLN A 53 10.55 -4.49 6.73
CA GLN A 53 11.96 -4.75 6.56
C GLN A 53 12.16 -5.95 7.46
N ALA A 54 12.34 -7.12 6.86
CA ALA A 54 12.61 -8.33 7.60
C ALA A 54 13.72 -7.91 8.56
N ASP A 55 13.39 -8.00 9.84
CA ASP A 55 14.28 -7.72 10.94
C ASP A 55 15.59 -8.45 10.63
N ASP A 56 16.59 -7.71 10.17
CA ASP A 56 17.96 -8.19 10.21
C ASP A 56 18.35 -8.03 11.68
N SER A 57 17.86 -8.97 12.48
CA SER A 57 18.36 -9.25 13.82
C SER A 57 19.85 -9.54 13.72
N LYS A 58 20.67 -8.65 14.30
CA LYS A 58 21.98 -8.90 14.93
C LYS A 58 22.47 -7.55 15.48
N ASP A 59 22.99 -7.39 16.68
CA ASP A 59 23.55 -8.32 17.66
C ASP A 59 23.55 -7.58 19.01
N ASP A 60 23.44 -8.33 20.10
CA ASP A 60 23.61 -7.91 21.48
C ASP A 60 25.06 -7.42 21.70
N GLU A 61 25.27 -6.17 22.12
CA GLU A 61 26.45 -5.78 22.93
C GLU A 61 26.20 -4.51 23.76
#